data_AF-A0A657B6S3-F1
#
_entry.id   AF-A0A657B6S3-F1
#
_cell.length_a   1.000
_cell.length_b   1.000
_cell.length_c   1.000
_cell.angle_alpha   90.00
_cell.angle_beta   90.00
_cell.angle_gamma   90.00
#
_symmetry.space_group_name_H-M   'P 1'
#
loop_
_entity.id
_entity.type
_entity.pdbx_description
1 polymer ?
#
loop_
_entity_poly.entity_id
_entity_poly.type
_entity_poly.pdbx_seq_one_letter_code
_entity_poly.pdbx_strand_id
1 'polypeptide(L)'
;MLSVDESGFDRMDRRLLLTMIENFGGGPVGVESLAAAIGEERGTIEDVLEPYLIQQGYMTRTPRGRVTTEKAWLHFGLSMPVEGGAT
;
A
#
# COMPACT_ATOMS: atom_id res chain seq x y z
N MET A 1 -22.39 -4.37 -6.73
CA MET A 1 -22.07 -5.09 -5.48
C MET A 1 -20.56 -4.93 -5.29
N LEU A 2 -20.14 -4.00 -4.43
CA LEU A 2 -18.73 -3.69 -4.23
C LEU A 2 -18.07 -4.89 -3.55
N SER A 3 -17.11 -5.54 -4.21
CA SER A 3 -16.33 -6.67 -3.66
C SER A 3 -15.38 -6.18 -2.58
N VAL A 4 -15.94 -5.77 -1.45
CA VAL A 4 -15.20 -5.45 -0.24
C VAL A 4 -14.70 -6.76 0.37
N ASP A 5 -13.41 -6.85 0.67
CA ASP A 5 -12.86 -8.04 1.33
C ASP A 5 -13.32 -8.18 2.78
N GLU A 6 -13.02 -9.32 3.40
CA GLU A 6 -13.25 -9.54 4.84
C GLU A 6 -12.55 -8.48 5.71
N SER A 7 -11.45 -7.90 5.20
CA SER A 7 -10.72 -6.81 5.86
C SER A 7 -11.23 -5.40 5.54
N GLY A 8 -12.33 -5.25 4.77
CA GLY A 8 -12.86 -3.93 4.41
C GLY A 8 -12.22 -3.32 3.16
N PHE A 9 -11.34 -4.04 2.46
CA PHE A 9 -10.63 -3.53 1.29
C PHE A 9 -11.51 -3.51 0.04
N ASP A 10 -11.65 -2.33 -0.54
CA ASP A 10 -12.21 -2.18 -1.87
C ASP A 10 -11.19 -2.59 -2.96
N ARG A 11 -11.59 -2.53 -4.23
CA ARG A 11 -10.72 -2.81 -5.37
C ARG A 11 -9.53 -1.85 -5.43
N MET A 12 -9.70 -0.59 -5.03
CA MET A 12 -8.63 0.42 -5.08
C MET A 12 -7.62 0.25 -3.96
N ASP A 13 -8.06 -0.05 -2.74
CA ASP A 13 -7.18 -0.40 -1.63
C ASP A 13 -6.23 -1.56 -2.00
N ARG A 14 -6.82 -2.64 -2.53
CA ARG A 14 -6.05 -3.82 -2.98
C ARG A 14 -5.06 -3.45 -4.08
N ARG A 15 -5.52 -2.69 -5.08
CA ARG A 15 -4.68 -2.29 -6.21
C ARG A 15 -3.50 -1.45 -5.75
N LEU A 16 -3.71 -0.49 -4.84
CA LEU A 16 -2.65 0.36 -4.31
C LEU A 16 -1.59 -0.46 -3.58
N LEU A 17 -2.00 -1.30 -2.64
CA LEU A 17 -1.06 -2.09 -1.84
C LEU A 17 -0.34 -3.17 -2.66
N LEU A 18 -1.05 -3.88 -3.54
CA LEU A 18 -0.42 -4.86 -4.44
C LEU A 18 0.58 -4.19 -5.37
N THR A 19 0.23 -3.03 -5.95
CA THR A 19 1.16 -2.27 -6.78
C THR A 19 2.41 -1.88 -6.01
N MET A 20 2.28 -1.46 -4.75
CA MET A 20 3.43 -1.16 -3.89
C MET A 20 4.30 -2.39 -3.62
N ILE A 21 3.67 -3.52 -3.32
CA ILE A 21 4.36 -4.77 -3.00
C ILE A 21 5.07 -5.33 -4.24
N GLU A 22 4.36 -5.48 -5.36
CA GLU A 22 4.86 -6.15 -6.56
C GLU A 22 5.81 -5.26 -7.38
N ASN A 23 5.48 -3.97 -7.57
CA ASN A 23 6.27 -3.09 -8.44
C ASN A 23 7.40 -2.37 -7.69
N PHE A 24 7.22 -2.12 -6.40
CA PHE A 24 8.15 -1.30 -5.61
C PHE A 24 8.76 -2.06 -4.43
N GLY A 25 8.53 -3.38 -4.30
CA GLY A 25 9.08 -4.19 -3.22
C GLY A 25 8.61 -3.76 -1.83
N GLY A 26 7.47 -3.07 -1.73
CA GLY A 26 6.93 -2.51 -0.49
C GLY A 26 7.31 -1.05 -0.23
N GLY A 27 8.07 -0.39 -1.11
CA GLY A 27 8.45 1.03 -1.00
C GLY A 27 9.86 1.25 -0.44
N PRO A 28 10.27 2.51 -0.13
CA PRO A 28 9.49 3.74 -0.15
C PRO A 28 9.19 4.26 -1.56
N VAL A 29 7.95 4.71 -1.80
CA VAL A 29 7.50 5.22 -3.11
C VAL A 29 6.71 6.54 -2.97
N GLY A 30 6.94 7.48 -3.89
CA GLY A 30 6.23 8.77 -3.92
C GLY A 30 4.80 8.64 -4.45
N VAL A 31 3.89 9.53 -4.01
CA VAL A 31 2.49 9.49 -4.47
C VAL A 31 2.35 9.70 -5.97
N GLU A 32 3.19 10.55 -6.57
CA GLU A 32 3.11 10.77 -8.02
C GLU A 32 3.43 9.49 -8.80
N SER A 33 4.41 8.71 -8.34
CA SER A 33 4.73 7.41 -8.91
C SER A 33 3.62 6.38 -8.68
N LEU A 34 3.00 6.39 -7.50
CA LEU A 34 1.85 5.52 -7.20
C LEU A 34 0.65 5.84 -8.08
N ALA A 35 0.30 7.12 -8.16
CA ALA A 35 -0.76 7.66 -9.00
C ALA A 35 -0.58 7.22 -10.46
N ALA A 36 0.63 7.41 -11.00
CA ALA A 36 0.97 6.96 -12.36
C ALA A 36 0.87 5.44 -12.53
N ALA A 37 1.31 4.66 -11.54
CA ALA A 37 1.32 3.19 -11.62
C ALA A 37 -0.11 2.59 -11.57
N ILE A 38 -1.01 3.17 -10.79
CA ILE A 38 -2.39 2.67 -10.67
C ILE A 38 -3.39 3.41 -11.58
N GLY A 39 -2.97 4.49 -12.22
CA GLY A 39 -3.80 5.32 -13.10
C GLY A 39 -4.83 6.16 -12.36
N GLU A 40 -4.52 6.58 -11.13
CA GLU A 40 -5.39 7.38 -10.28
C GLU A 40 -4.81 8.77 -10.02
N GLU A 41 -5.65 9.69 -9.56
CA GLU A 41 -5.20 11.01 -9.14
C GLU A 41 -4.54 10.95 -7.75
N ARG A 42 -3.51 11.78 -7.54
CA ARG A 42 -2.83 11.88 -6.24
C ARG A 42 -3.81 12.20 -5.10
N GLY A 43 -4.77 13.09 -5.34
CA GLY A 43 -5.75 13.51 -4.33
C GLY A 43 -6.62 12.33 -3.89
N THR A 44 -7.05 11.47 -4.81
CA THR A 44 -7.78 10.24 -4.48
C THR A 44 -6.98 9.34 -3.56
N ILE A 45 -5.68 9.16 -3.84
CA ILE A 45 -4.81 8.36 -2.97
C ILE A 45 -4.68 9.00 -1.59
N GLU A 46 -4.39 10.31 -1.53
CA GLU A 46 -4.07 11.02 -0.30
C GLU A 46 -5.28 11.24 0.62
N ASP A 47 -6.44 11.52 0.03
CA ASP A 47 -7.65 11.95 0.72
C ASP A 47 -8.66 10.82 0.92
N VAL A 48 -8.62 9.77 0.09
CA VAL A 48 -9.61 8.68 0.13
C VAL A 48 -8.97 7.37 0.61
N LEU A 49 -7.86 6.94 0.01
CA LEU A 49 -7.29 5.60 0.27
C LEU A 49 -6.38 5.58 1.51
N GLU A 50 -5.40 6.49 1.57
CA GLU A 50 -4.38 6.52 2.63
C GLU A 50 -4.96 6.61 4.05
N PRO A 51 -6.01 7.42 4.36
CA PRO A 51 -6.52 7.53 5.72
C PRO A 51 -6.90 6.18 6.32
N TYR A 52 -7.57 5.33 5.54
CA TYR A 52 -7.99 4.01 5.99
C TYR A 52 -6.80 3.05 6.12
N LEU A 53 -5.96 2.97 5.08
CA LEU A 53 -4.82 2.05 5.04
C LEU A 53 -3.78 2.34 6.14
N ILE A 54 -3.56 3.62 6.45
CA ILE A 54 -2.68 4.05 7.54
C ILE A 54 -3.33 3.73 8.89
N GLN A 55 -4.61 4.06 9.08
CA GLN A 55 -5.31 3.80 10.35
C GLN A 55 -5.36 2.29 10.68
N GLN A 56 -5.56 1.44 9.67
CA GLN A 56 -5.55 0.00 9.83
C GLN A 56 -4.13 -0.59 9.88
N GLY A 57 -3.08 0.21 9.67
CA GLY A 57 -1.69 -0.20 9.78
C GLY A 57 -1.19 -1.07 8.63
N TYR A 58 -1.74 -0.92 7.42
CA TYR A 58 -1.28 -1.58 6.18
C TYR A 58 -0.20 -0.76 5.45
N MET A 59 -0.18 0.55 5.67
CA MET A 59 0.77 1.48 5.06
C MET A 59 1.26 2.48 6.09
N THR A 60 2.46 3.01 5.90
CA THR A 60 2.96 4.16 6.64
C THR A 60 3.52 5.23 5.70
N ARG A 61 3.38 6.49 6.10
CA ARG A 61 4.02 7.63 5.42
C ARG A 61 5.38 7.89 6.06
N THR A 62 6.40 8.03 5.22
CA THR A 62 7.76 8.42 5.62
C THR A 62 8.18 9.66 4.83
N PRO A 63 9.24 10.39 5.24
CA PRO A 63 9.77 11.51 4.45
C PRO A 63 10.24 11.10 3.05
N ARG A 64 10.56 9.82 2.84
CA ARG A 64 11.03 9.27 1.55
C ARG A 64 9.90 8.75 0.66
N GLY A 65 8.67 8.65 1.19
CA GLY A 65 7.53 8.08 0.49
C GLY A 65 6.68 7.15 1.36
N ARG A 66 5.80 6.39 0.71
CA ARG A 66 4.91 5.42 1.35
C ARG A 66 5.57 4.06 1.38
N VAL A 67 5.40 3.34 2.49
CA VAL A 67 5.94 2.00 2.70
C VAL A 67 4.79 1.09 3.14
N THR A 68 4.69 -0.12 2.58
CA THR A 68 3.76 -1.13 3.07
C THR A 68 4.32 -1.80 4.33
N THR A 69 3.45 -2.05 5.29
CA THR A 69 3.83 -2.76 6.51
C THR A 69 3.75 -4.26 6.28
N GLU A 70 4.40 -5.06 7.14
CA GLU A 70 4.27 -6.52 7.15
C GLU A 70 2.79 -6.97 7.11
N LYS A 71 1.90 -6.24 7.80
CA LYS A 71 0.46 -6.53 7.80
C LYS A 71 -0.14 -6.54 6.39
N ALA A 72 0.28 -5.65 5.50
CA ALA A 72 -0.19 -5.64 4.12
C ALA A 72 0.30 -6.86 3.34
N TRP A 73 1.56 -7.26 3.53
CA TRP A 73 2.09 -8.48 2.90
C TRP A 73 1.31 -9.72 3.35
N LEU A 74 1.14 -9.87 4.66
CA LEU A 74 0.39 -10.99 5.24
C LEU A 74 -1.07 -11.02 4.79
N HIS A 75 -1.70 -9.85 4.63
CA HIS A 75 -3.08 -9.76 4.13
C HIS A 75 -3.23 -10.36 2.72
N PHE A 76 -2.22 -10.21 1.86
CA PHE A 76 -2.21 -10.83 0.53
C PHE A 76 -1.59 -12.24 0.51
N GLY A 77 -1.28 -12.82 1.69
CA GLY A 77 -0.61 -14.12 1.78
C GLY A 77 0.84 -14.10 1.29
N LEU A 78 1.45 -12.91 1.23
CA LEU A 78 2.83 -12.71 0.81
C LEU A 78 3.75 -12.60 2.03
N SER A 79 5.01 -13.00 1.84
CA SER A 79 6.06 -12.82 2.84
C SER A 79 6.83 -11.55 2.51
N MET A 80 6.92 -10.63 3.48
CA MET A 80 7.76 -9.44 3.32
C MET A 80 9.21 -9.90 3.13
N PRO A 81 9.96 -9.35 2.15
CA PRO A 81 11.37 -9.65 2.02
C PRO A 81 12.03 -9.24 3.32
N VAL A 82 12.73 -10.19 3.96
CA VAL A 82 13.57 -9.91 5.11
C VAL A 82 14.72 -9.06 4.60
N GLU A 83 14.57 -7.74 4.56
CA GLU A 83 15.72 -6.87 4.42
C GLU A 83 16.59 -7.15 5.64
N GLY A 84 17.74 -7.78 5.37
CA GLY A 84 18.63 -8.36 6.36
C GLY A 84 18.79 -7.43 7.54
N GLY A 85 18.49 -7.96 8.73
CA GLY A 85 18.71 -7.27 9.98
C GLY A 85 20.08 -6.63 9.97
N ALA A 86 20.13 -5.38 10.43
CA ALA A 86 21.35 -4.82 10.95
C ALA A 86 21.95 -5.83 11.94
N THR A 87 22.97 -6.55 11.51
CA THR A 87 24.04 -7.06 12.38
C THR A 87 24.83 -5.88 12.94
#